data_AF-A0A1L7WPB5-F1
#
_entry.id   AF-A0A1L7WPB5-F1
#
_cell.length_a   1.000
_cell.length_b   1.000
_cell.length_c   1.000
_cell.angle_alpha   90.00
_cell.angle_beta   90.00
_cell.angle_gamma   90.00
#
_symmetry.space_group_name_H-M   'P 1'
#
loop_
_entity.id
_entity.type
_entity.pdbx_description
1 polymer ?
#
loop_
_entity_poly.entity_id
_entity_poly.type
_entity_poly.pdbx_seq_one_letter_code
_entity_poly.pdbx_strand_id
1 'polypeptide(L)'
;MNSGRQILHALYLVIPTFWTANCTRSALLEASEHYLNAQKSGALQPLLTTDFTYVENNKSKELKSGVLDSSLTIAHNHTLLNALTRATYTELVIIDTKKQYLIGTQIHYTPDTDGALKISLIDAIVSRTGDWQFNATKSLSYIESEN
;
A
#
# COMPACT_ATOMS: atom_id res chain seq x y z
N MET A 1 -62.95 33.64 14.62
CA MET A 1 -61.57 33.84 15.11
C MET A 1 -61.13 32.56 15.79
N ASN A 2 -60.38 31.68 15.12
CA ASN A 2 -59.60 30.67 15.82
C ASN A 2 -58.29 30.46 15.07
N SER A 3 -57.22 30.53 15.85
CA SER A 3 -55.85 30.85 15.44
C SER A 3 -55.19 29.67 14.74
N GLY A 4 -54.69 29.89 13.52
CA GLY A 4 -53.93 28.90 12.76
C GLY A 4 -52.53 28.73 13.34
N ARG A 5 -52.26 27.56 13.91
CA ARG A 5 -50.90 27.12 14.27
C ARG A 5 -50.28 26.42 13.07
N GLN A 6 -49.42 27.10 12.33
CA GLN A 6 -48.58 26.47 11.31
C GLN A 6 -47.42 25.76 12.01
N ILE A 7 -47.37 24.44 11.86
CA ILE A 7 -46.26 23.62 12.34
C ILE A 7 -45.21 23.59 11.24
N LEU A 8 -44.11 24.32 11.46
CA LEU A 8 -42.98 24.36 10.54
C LEU A 8 -42.16 23.07 10.72
N HIS A 9 -42.34 22.09 9.84
CA HIS A 9 -41.49 20.89 9.81
C HIS A 9 -40.15 21.23 9.13
N ALA A 10 -39.08 21.32 9.92
CA ALA A 10 -37.72 21.38 9.40
C ALA A 10 -37.34 19.99 8.83
N LEU A 11 -37.25 19.89 7.50
CA LEU A 11 -36.78 18.70 6.81
C LEU A 11 -35.25 18.62 6.95
N TYR A 12 -34.77 17.84 7.92
CA TYR A 12 -33.35 17.51 8.05
C TYR A 12 -32.96 16.51 6.95
N LEU A 13 -32.17 16.97 5.98
CA LEU A 13 -31.51 16.10 5.01
C LEU A 13 -30.38 15.35 5.76
N VAL A 14 -30.63 14.12 6.18
CA VAL A 14 -29.57 13.25 6.69
C VAL A 14 -28.73 12.83 5.48
N ILE A 15 -27.59 13.50 5.28
CA ILE A 15 -26.60 13.07 4.30
C ILE A 15 -25.93 11.83 4.92
N PRO A 16 -26.14 10.61 4.39
CA PRO A 16 -25.41 9.46 4.88
C PRO A 16 -23.92 9.72 4.63
N THR A 17 -23.17 9.97 5.69
CA THR A 17 -21.72 9.89 5.64
C THR A 17 -21.38 8.43 5.42
N PHE A 18 -21.14 8.04 4.17
CA PHE A 18 -20.39 6.82 3.87
C PHE A 18 -18.94 7.06 4.30
N TRP A 19 -18.73 7.18 5.60
CA TRP A 19 -17.41 7.21 6.20
C TRP A 19 -16.91 5.77 6.16
N THR A 20 -16.12 5.43 5.14
CA THR A 20 -15.16 4.32 5.23
C THR A 20 -14.09 4.75 6.23
N ALA A 21 -14.45 4.83 7.51
CA ALA A 21 -13.61 5.36 8.59
C ALA A 21 -12.19 4.76 8.58
N ASN A 22 -12.09 3.51 8.13
CA ASN A 22 -10.86 2.72 8.14
C ASN A 22 -9.96 2.97 6.92
N CYS A 23 -10.33 3.82 5.95
CA CYS A 23 -9.59 4.00 4.69
C CYS A 23 -9.39 5.46 4.30
N THR A 24 -9.13 6.28 5.31
CA THR A 24 -8.68 7.66 5.08
C THR A 24 -7.32 7.66 4.39
N ARG A 25 -6.98 8.79 3.75
CA ARG A 25 -5.63 9.00 3.21
C ARG A 25 -4.55 8.81 4.28
N SER A 26 -4.82 9.26 5.51
CA SER A 26 -3.92 9.13 6.66
C SER A 26 -3.68 7.65 7.01
N ALA A 27 -4.74 6.84 7.07
CA ALA A 27 -4.62 5.41 7.36
C ALA A 27 -3.80 4.67 6.29
N LEU A 28 -3.98 5.01 5.01
CA LEU A 28 -3.16 4.42 3.94
C LEU A 28 -1.70 4.86 3.98
N LEU A 29 -1.43 6.11 4.40
CA LEU A 29 -0.06 6.58 4.59
C LEU A 29 0.64 5.79 5.71
N GLU A 30 -0.02 5.66 6.86
CA GLU A 30 0.48 4.88 8.00
C GLU A 30 0.69 3.41 7.63
N ALA A 31 -0.26 2.79 6.94
CA ALA A 31 -0.11 1.40 6.47
C ALA A 31 1.07 1.23 5.50
N SER A 32 1.35 2.24 4.66
CA SER A 32 2.50 2.25 3.76
C SER A 32 3.82 2.33 4.54
N GLU A 33 3.88 3.16 5.59
CA GLU A 33 5.05 3.24 6.47
C GLU A 33 5.30 1.90 7.20
N HIS A 34 4.24 1.25 7.68
CA HIS A 34 4.34 -0.10 8.26
C HIS A 34 4.89 -1.11 7.26
N TYR A 35 4.41 -1.11 6.01
CA TYR A 35 4.96 -1.95 4.95
C TYR A 35 6.45 -1.69 4.71
N LEU A 36 6.85 -0.42 4.56
CA LEU A 36 8.26 -0.06 4.34
C LEU A 36 9.16 -0.51 5.49
N ASN A 37 8.72 -0.35 6.73
CA ASN A 37 9.47 -0.78 7.92
C ASN A 37 9.55 -2.31 8.04
N ALA A 38 8.47 -3.00 7.72
CA ALA A 38 8.45 -4.46 7.66
C ALA A 38 9.36 -5.00 6.55
N GLN A 39 9.37 -4.36 5.37
CA GLN A 39 10.24 -4.75 4.26
C GLN A 39 11.73 -4.54 4.59
N LYS A 40 12.06 -3.47 5.33
CA LYS A 40 13.43 -3.22 5.82
C LYS A 40 13.92 -4.27 6.81
N SER A 41 13.01 -4.94 7.53
CA SER A 41 13.35 -5.98 8.51
C SER A 41 13.07 -7.40 8.02
N GLY A 42 12.37 -7.57 6.89
CA GLY A 42 11.91 -8.87 6.39
C GLY A 42 10.76 -9.47 7.22
N ALA A 43 10.02 -8.66 7.97
CA ALA A 43 9.03 -9.11 8.96
C ALA A 43 7.59 -8.66 8.59
N LEU A 44 7.09 -9.08 7.43
CA LEU A 44 5.77 -8.69 6.93
C LEU A 44 4.61 -9.41 7.62
N GLN A 45 4.83 -10.60 8.17
CA GLN A 45 3.77 -11.50 8.69
C GLN A 45 2.75 -10.82 9.62
N PRO A 46 3.14 -9.95 10.57
CA PRO A 46 2.17 -9.28 11.46
C PRO A 46 1.18 -8.36 10.73
N LEU A 47 1.50 -7.90 9.52
CA LEU A 47 0.67 -6.98 8.74
C LEU A 47 -0.35 -7.71 7.86
N LEU A 48 -0.24 -9.03 7.71
CA LEU A 48 -1.00 -9.79 6.73
C LEU A 48 -2.33 -10.31 7.29
N THR A 49 -3.34 -10.45 6.43
CA THR A 49 -4.53 -11.22 6.75
C THR A 49 -4.22 -12.73 6.74
N THR A 50 -5.12 -13.54 7.32
CA THR A 50 -4.99 -15.01 7.31
C THR A 50 -5.13 -15.60 5.89
N ASP A 51 -5.90 -14.94 5.02
CA ASP A 51 -6.16 -15.30 3.62
C ASP A 51 -5.29 -14.50 2.62
N PHE A 52 -4.18 -13.94 3.11
CA PHE A 52 -3.27 -13.12 2.32
C PHE A 52 -2.80 -13.82 1.03
N THR A 53 -2.78 -13.06 -0.07
CA THR A 53 -2.27 -13.50 -1.37
C THR A 53 -1.01 -12.74 -1.75
N TYR A 54 -0.03 -13.45 -2.29
CA TYR A 54 1.16 -12.86 -2.87
C TYR A 54 1.36 -13.28 -4.33
N VAL A 55 1.54 -12.28 -5.19
CA VAL A 55 1.90 -12.41 -6.59
C VAL A 55 3.23 -11.70 -6.83
N GLU A 56 4.18 -12.40 -7.44
CA GLU A 56 5.46 -11.84 -7.88
C GLU A 56 5.65 -12.14 -9.37
N ASN A 57 5.87 -11.12 -10.19
CA ASN A 57 6.08 -11.25 -11.64
C ASN A 57 5.00 -12.12 -12.31
N ASN A 58 3.72 -11.81 -12.02
CA ASN A 58 2.53 -12.49 -12.53
C ASN A 58 2.40 -13.97 -12.12
N LYS A 59 3.06 -14.40 -11.04
CA LYS A 59 2.95 -15.76 -10.51
C LYS A 59 2.60 -15.73 -9.03
N SER A 60 1.63 -16.55 -8.63
CA SER A 60 1.36 -16.79 -7.21
C SER A 60 2.59 -17.37 -6.55
N LYS A 61 2.91 -16.88 -5.34
CA LYS A 61 4.16 -17.18 -4.66
C LYS A 61 3.98 -17.23 -3.15
N GLU A 62 4.73 -18.11 -2.50
CA GLU A 62 4.85 -18.11 -1.05
C GLU A 62 5.80 -17.00 -0.60
N LEU A 63 5.48 -16.29 0.48
CA LEU A 63 6.31 -15.20 1.04
C LEU A 63 7.78 -15.61 1.14
N LYS A 64 8.03 -16.77 1.75
CA LYS A 64 9.35 -17.39 1.99
C LYS A 64 10.19 -17.65 0.72
N SER A 65 9.56 -17.62 -0.44
CA SER A 65 10.23 -17.87 -1.74
C SER A 65 10.39 -16.61 -2.59
N GLY A 66 9.82 -15.48 -2.16
CA GLY A 66 9.84 -14.21 -2.86
C GLY A 66 10.89 -13.22 -2.38
N VAL A 67 10.92 -12.07 -3.05
CA VAL A 67 11.75 -10.94 -2.64
C VAL A 67 11.37 -10.40 -1.26
N LEU A 68 10.10 -10.59 -0.88
CA LEU A 68 9.53 -10.12 0.39
C LEU A 68 10.05 -10.86 1.63
N ASP A 69 10.66 -12.04 1.51
CA ASP A 69 11.29 -12.76 2.64
C ASP A 69 12.66 -12.19 3.04
N SER A 70 13.21 -11.28 2.24
CA SER A 70 14.52 -10.68 2.50
C SER A 70 14.36 -9.29 3.12
N SER A 71 15.17 -9.00 4.14
CA SER A 71 15.45 -7.63 4.57
C SER A 71 16.06 -6.85 3.40
N LEU A 72 15.46 -5.72 3.03
CA LEU A 72 15.94 -4.87 1.94
C LEU A 72 16.36 -3.49 2.46
N THR A 73 17.59 -3.09 2.14
CA THR A 73 18.05 -1.70 2.33
C THR A 73 17.50 -0.85 1.20
N ILE A 74 16.40 -0.15 1.47
CA ILE A 74 15.69 0.71 0.51
C ILE A 74 16.47 2.03 0.36
N ALA A 75 16.97 2.29 -0.86
CA ALA A 75 17.68 3.53 -1.17
C ALA A 75 16.73 4.65 -1.62
N HIS A 76 15.67 4.29 -2.33
CA HIS A 76 14.57 5.20 -2.69
C HIS A 76 13.23 4.48 -2.59
N ASN A 77 12.19 5.24 -2.24
CA ASN A 77 10.82 4.79 -2.37
C ASN A 77 9.90 5.97 -2.70
N HIS A 78 8.80 5.67 -3.38
CA HIS A 78 7.71 6.62 -3.58
C HIS A 78 6.39 5.84 -3.53
N THR A 79 5.40 6.41 -2.85
CA THR A 79 4.12 5.75 -2.63
C THR A 79 2.96 6.61 -3.08
N LEU A 80 2.09 6.03 -3.90
CA LEU A 80 0.80 6.57 -4.32
C LEU A 80 -0.32 5.89 -3.54
N LEU A 81 -1.30 6.68 -3.09
CA LEU A 81 -2.41 6.19 -2.26
C LEU A 81 -3.72 6.22 -3.06
N ASN A 82 -4.50 5.14 -2.99
CA ASN A 82 -5.83 5.05 -3.58
C ASN A 82 -6.86 4.70 -2.49
N ALA A 83 -7.52 5.73 -1.96
CA ALA A 83 -8.54 5.58 -0.92
C ALA A 83 -9.83 4.91 -1.43
N LEU A 84 -10.15 5.01 -2.73
CA LEU A 84 -11.37 4.42 -3.30
C LEU A 84 -11.31 2.90 -3.31
N THR A 85 -10.13 2.34 -3.61
CA THR A 85 -9.92 0.89 -3.65
C THR A 85 -9.18 0.35 -2.44
N ARG A 86 -8.84 1.19 -1.46
CA ARG A 86 -8.07 0.81 -0.26
C ARG A 86 -6.75 0.15 -0.64
N ALA A 87 -6.03 0.81 -1.54
CA ALA A 87 -4.79 0.27 -2.09
C ALA A 87 -3.70 1.33 -2.13
N THR A 88 -2.46 0.87 -2.19
CA THR A 88 -1.30 1.70 -2.45
C THR A 88 -0.49 1.12 -3.59
N TYR A 89 0.25 1.98 -4.28
CA TYR A 89 1.33 1.58 -5.16
C TYR A 89 2.62 2.14 -4.59
N THR A 90 3.61 1.29 -4.33
CA THR A 90 4.92 1.67 -3.80
C THR A 90 6.00 1.18 -4.74
N GLU A 91 6.82 2.10 -5.25
CA GLU A 91 8.08 1.76 -5.90
C GLU A 91 9.21 1.70 -4.88
N LEU A 92 10.11 0.73 -5.04
CA LEU A 92 11.33 0.59 -4.23
C LEU A 92 12.53 0.45 -5.15
N VAL A 93 13.61 1.16 -4.81
CA VAL A 93 14.92 1.00 -5.43
C VAL A 93 15.90 0.50 -4.39
N ILE A 94 16.52 -0.64 -4.67
CA ILE A 94 17.54 -1.27 -3.84
C ILE A 94 18.83 -1.32 -4.66
N ILE A 95 19.88 -0.68 -4.15
CA ILE A 95 21.21 -0.60 -4.78
C ILE A 95 22.28 -1.36 -4.00
N ASP A 96 21.88 -2.34 -3.17
CA ASP A 96 22.83 -3.16 -2.40
C ASP A 96 23.81 -3.91 -3.31
N THR A 97 25.06 -4.03 -2.87
CA THR A 97 26.15 -4.63 -3.67
C THR A 97 25.93 -6.11 -4.00
N LYS A 98 25.17 -6.85 -3.18
CA LYS A 98 24.89 -8.27 -3.38
C LYS A 98 23.58 -8.50 -4.13
N LYS A 99 22.57 -7.68 -3.86
CA LYS A 99 21.21 -7.86 -4.41
C LYS A 99 20.57 -6.51 -4.73
N GLN A 100 20.55 -6.16 -6.01
CA GLN A 100 19.87 -4.96 -6.51
C GLN A 100 18.47 -5.29 -7.01
N TYR A 101 17.52 -4.38 -6.77
CA TYR A 101 16.13 -4.53 -7.20
C TYR A 101 15.51 -3.20 -7.62
N LEU A 102 14.61 -3.28 -8.59
CA LEU A 102 13.56 -2.30 -8.84
C LEU A 102 12.23 -3.02 -8.63
N ILE A 103 11.43 -2.55 -7.68
CA ILE A 103 10.20 -3.24 -7.27
C ILE A 103 9.04 -2.27 -7.36
N GLY A 104 8.07 -2.56 -8.22
CA GLY A 104 6.76 -1.91 -8.20
C GLY A 104 5.78 -2.81 -7.45
N THR A 105 5.17 -2.30 -6.38
CA THR A 105 4.29 -3.10 -5.50
C THR A 105 2.91 -2.46 -5.42
N GLN A 106 1.87 -3.17 -5.82
CA GLN A 106 0.49 -2.83 -5.45
C GLN A 106 0.10 -3.59 -4.18
N ILE A 107 -0.44 -2.88 -3.19
CA ILE A 107 -0.85 -3.45 -1.91
C ILE A 107 -2.32 -3.14 -1.69
N HIS A 108 -3.14 -4.16 -1.42
CA HIS A 108 -4.55 -3.98 -1.08
C HIS A 108 -4.77 -4.26 0.39
N TYR A 109 -5.61 -3.44 1.01
CA TYR A 109 -5.87 -3.49 2.43
C TYR A 109 -7.33 -3.82 2.73
N THR A 110 -7.51 -4.58 3.80
CA THR A 110 -8.80 -4.84 4.43
C THR A 110 -8.76 -4.37 5.87
N PRO A 111 -9.80 -3.70 6.38
CA PRO A 111 -9.90 -3.38 7.79
C PRO A 111 -9.98 -4.65 8.65
N ASP A 112 -9.23 -4.67 9.75
CA ASP A 112 -9.34 -5.66 10.82
C ASP A 112 -10.44 -5.25 11.81
N THR A 113 -10.66 -6.08 12.82
CA THR A 113 -11.65 -5.91 13.89
C THR A 113 -11.48 -4.64 14.72
N ASP A 114 -10.25 -4.13 14.86
CA ASP A 114 -9.93 -2.87 15.54
C ASP A 114 -9.93 -1.65 14.60
N GLY A 115 -10.23 -1.87 13.31
CA GLY A 115 -10.22 -0.84 12.26
C GLY A 115 -8.85 -0.60 11.63
N ALA A 116 -7.78 -1.25 12.12
CA ALA A 116 -6.46 -1.17 11.50
C ALA A 116 -6.45 -1.82 10.11
N LEU A 117 -5.62 -1.32 9.21
CA LEU A 117 -5.48 -1.89 7.88
C LEU A 117 -4.52 -3.09 7.88
N LYS A 118 -5.03 -4.25 7.45
CA LYS A 118 -4.23 -5.45 7.18
C LYS A 118 -4.06 -5.63 5.68
N ILE A 119 -2.91 -6.17 5.29
CA ILE A 119 -2.57 -6.45 3.89
C ILE A 119 -3.24 -7.76 3.48
N SER A 120 -4.11 -7.68 2.49
CA SER A 120 -4.83 -8.83 1.90
C SER A 120 -4.18 -9.32 0.60
N LEU A 121 -3.54 -8.42 -0.14
CA LEU A 121 -2.82 -8.74 -1.38
C LEU A 121 -1.54 -7.91 -1.46
N ILE A 122 -0.46 -8.56 -1.84
CA ILE A 122 0.71 -7.91 -2.46
C ILE A 122 0.86 -8.45 -3.87
N ASP A 123 0.86 -7.55 -4.85
CA ASP A 123 1.23 -7.84 -6.23
C ASP A 123 2.48 -7.03 -6.59
N ALA A 124 3.58 -7.73 -6.86
CA ALA A 124 4.89 -7.14 -7.07
C ALA A 124 5.46 -7.49 -8.43
N ILE A 125 5.91 -6.48 -9.17
CA ILE A 125 6.81 -6.65 -10.30
C ILE A 125 8.23 -6.36 -9.81
N VAL A 126 9.09 -7.38 -9.89
CA VAL A 126 10.45 -7.36 -9.38
C VAL A 126 11.40 -7.52 -10.57
N SER A 127 12.15 -6.46 -10.86
CA SER A 127 13.29 -6.52 -11.77
C SER A 127 14.60 -6.58 -10.97
N ARG A 128 15.55 -7.38 -11.44
CA ARG A 128 16.83 -7.65 -10.76
C ARG A 128 17.96 -7.91 -11.74
N THR A 129 19.18 -8.05 -11.20
CA THR A 129 20.36 -8.41 -11.99
C THR A 129 20.11 -9.67 -12.84
N GLY A 130 20.36 -9.55 -14.14
CA GLY A 130 20.10 -10.60 -15.13
C GLY A 130 18.86 -10.35 -16.00
N ASP A 131 17.95 -9.47 -15.57
CA ASP A 131 16.80 -9.07 -16.37
C ASP A 131 17.22 -8.08 -17.48
N TRP A 132 16.43 -8.04 -18.56
CA TRP A 132 16.70 -7.21 -19.72
C TRP A 132 16.80 -5.72 -19.35
N GLN A 133 17.93 -5.09 -19.70
CA GLN A 133 18.22 -3.68 -19.45
C GLN A 133 18.10 -3.23 -17.99
N PHE A 134 18.24 -4.14 -17.03
CA PHE A 134 18.20 -3.79 -15.61
C PHE A 134 19.46 -3.02 -15.14
N ASN A 135 19.26 -1.88 -14.48
CA ASN A 135 20.30 -1.16 -13.74
C ASN A 135 19.72 -0.27 -12.63
N ALA A 136 19.71 -0.74 -11.38
CA ALA A 136 19.08 -0.01 -10.26
C ALA A 136 19.77 1.32 -9.94
N THR A 137 21.10 1.38 -9.96
CA THR A 137 21.85 2.62 -9.69
C THR A 137 21.57 3.68 -10.76
N LYS A 138 21.46 3.28 -12.03
CA LYS A 138 21.13 4.19 -13.12
C LYS A 138 19.69 4.69 -13.01
N SER A 139 18.74 3.80 -12.71
CA SER A 139 17.35 4.20 -12.43
C SER A 139 17.27 5.19 -11.27
N LEU A 140 17.98 4.95 -10.16
CA LEU A 140 18.05 5.89 -9.05
C LEU A 140 18.55 7.26 -9.50
N SER A 141 19.63 7.31 -10.29
CA SER A 141 20.18 8.58 -10.78
C SER A 141 19.21 9.39 -11.63
N TYR A 142 18.31 8.72 -12.37
CA TYR A 142 17.26 9.41 -13.12
C TYR A 142 16.17 9.96 -12.20
N ILE A 143 15.71 9.16 -11.24
CA ILE A 143 14.72 9.58 -10.24
C ILE A 143 15.21 10.82 -9.46
N GLU A 144 16.47 10.82 -9.04
CA GLU A 144 17.07 11.94 -8.31
C GLU A 144 17.21 13.21 -9.16
N SER A 145 17.23 13.08 -10.50
CA SER A 145 17.33 14.23 -11.41
C SER A 145 15.98 14.88 -11.77
N GLU A 146 14.86 14.20 -11.48
CA GLU A 146 13.50 14.67 -11.78
C GLU A 146 12.81 15.35 -10.58
N ASN A 147 13.40 15.26 -9.38
CA ASN A 147 12.89 15.85 -8.14
C ASN A 147 13.69 17.10 -7.73
#